data_AF-A0A9D2I160-F1
#
_entry.id   AF-A0A9D2I160-F1
#
_cell.length_a   1.000
_cell.length_b   1.000
_cell.length_c   1.000
_cell.angle_alpha   90.00
_cell.angle_beta   90.00
_cell.angle_gamma   90.00
#
_symmetry.space_group_name_H-M   'P 1'
#
loop_
_entity.id
_entity.type
_entity.pdbx_description
1 polymer ?
#
loop_
_entity_poly.entity_id
_entity_poly.type
_entity_poly.pdbx_seq_one_letter_code
_entity_poly.pdbx_strand_id
1 'polypeptide(L)'
;MRGLSLDDKEEIASYYLSGRTYAAISEIMGVSSTTVRRVLDEFGLYVVEESKMCVGCGEYFKPSRHGSRNQKYCSDHCRYLGNKGIRYIVKRARKCRYCNTTFITKDENKEFCSSSCRKKERSFNEMINRGPRNCLYCGKSFYSSRKHYCSEECKRKANRVKDELRKSERLKRARSNGQFDADIDIYKLIERDGGCCYLCGDDVLFSYHYNHPKYPTIEHVMPISKGGTHSWDNVKVACRECNTYKRTTLIDDFLKGR
;
A
#
# COMPACT_ATOMS: atom_id res chain seq x y z
N MET A 1 60.66 -32.94 -36.62
CA MET A 1 59.59 -31.98 -37.01
C MET A 1 60.19 -30.59 -37.00
N ARG A 2 60.15 -29.85 -38.12
CA ARG A 2 60.61 -28.45 -38.16
C ARG A 2 59.76 -27.62 -37.20
N GLY A 3 60.39 -26.80 -36.36
CA GLY A 3 59.67 -25.80 -35.57
C GLY A 3 59.07 -24.74 -36.50
N LEU A 4 57.98 -24.10 -36.06
CA LEU A 4 57.43 -22.91 -36.73
C LEU A 4 58.51 -21.83 -36.80
N SER A 5 58.60 -21.15 -37.95
CA SER A 5 59.48 -19.99 -38.12
C SER A 5 58.98 -18.82 -37.26
N LEU A 6 59.82 -17.79 -37.08
CA LEU A 6 59.39 -16.58 -36.36
C LEU A 6 58.23 -15.90 -37.10
N ASP A 7 58.29 -15.85 -38.43
CA ASP A 7 57.25 -15.28 -39.30
C ASP A 7 55.91 -16.01 -39.12
N ASP A 8 55.92 -17.36 -39.09
CA ASP A 8 54.70 -18.15 -38.85
C ASP A 8 54.09 -17.84 -37.47
N LYS A 9 54.95 -17.58 -36.47
CA LYS A 9 54.50 -17.26 -35.11
C LYS A 9 53.93 -15.85 -35.00
N GLU A 10 54.56 -14.88 -35.67
CA GLU A 10 54.06 -13.50 -35.76
C GLU A 10 52.74 -13.44 -36.52
N GLU A 11 52.56 -14.25 -37.56
CA GLU A 11 51.30 -14.35 -38.30
C GLU A 11 50.17 -14.92 -37.42
N ILE A 12 50.46 -15.99 -36.64
CA ILE A 12 49.53 -16.52 -35.63
C ILE A 12 49.11 -15.43 -34.62
N ALA A 13 50.08 -14.65 -34.12
CA ALA A 13 49.84 -13.55 -33.20
C ALA A 13 48.94 -12.46 -33.82
N SER A 14 49.24 -12.06 -35.06
CA SER A 14 48.46 -11.07 -35.82
C SER A 14 47.01 -11.51 -36.03
N TYR A 15 46.77 -12.75 -36.45
CA TYR A 15 45.42 -13.30 -36.61
C TYR A 15 44.63 -13.33 -35.30
N TYR A 16 45.30 -13.62 -34.18
CA TYR A 16 44.65 -13.59 -32.87
C TYR A 16 44.28 -12.16 -32.45
N LEU A 17 45.19 -11.20 -32.66
CA LEU A 17 44.95 -9.78 -32.37
C LEU A 17 43.83 -9.20 -33.25
N SER A 18 43.60 -9.76 -34.45
CA SER A 18 42.46 -9.42 -35.31
C SER A 18 41.12 -10.04 -34.85
N GLY A 19 41.09 -10.72 -33.70
CA GLY A 19 39.87 -11.28 -33.10
C GLY A 19 39.49 -12.69 -33.59
N ARG A 20 40.35 -13.40 -34.34
CA ARG A 20 40.05 -14.77 -34.79
C ARG A 20 40.12 -15.76 -33.62
N THR A 21 39.29 -16.79 -33.70
CA THR A 21 39.29 -17.89 -32.72
C THR A 21 40.47 -18.85 -32.97
N TYR A 22 40.86 -19.61 -31.95
CA TYR A 22 41.96 -20.60 -32.09
C TYR A 22 41.68 -21.63 -33.17
N ALA A 23 40.42 -22.04 -33.34
CA ALA A 23 40.02 -22.98 -34.38
C ALA A 23 40.24 -22.39 -35.78
N ALA A 24 39.85 -21.13 -36.00
CA ALA A 24 40.04 -20.48 -37.29
C ALA A 24 41.54 -20.30 -37.63
N ILE A 25 42.36 -19.93 -36.64
CA ILE A 25 43.82 -19.79 -36.84
C ILE A 25 44.47 -21.15 -37.09
N SER A 26 44.02 -22.18 -36.38
CA SER A 26 44.47 -23.57 -36.53
C SER A 26 44.22 -24.10 -37.94
N GLU A 27 43.06 -23.80 -38.51
CA GLU A 27 42.69 -24.16 -39.89
C GLU A 27 43.52 -23.40 -40.93
N ILE A 28 43.67 -22.07 -40.79
CA ILE A 28 44.45 -21.23 -41.72
C ILE A 28 45.93 -21.62 -41.74
N MET A 29 46.52 -21.81 -40.56
CA MET A 29 47.95 -22.08 -40.42
C MET A 29 48.31 -23.55 -40.56
N GLY A 30 47.33 -24.45 -40.70
CA GLY A 30 47.57 -25.90 -40.79
C GLY A 30 48.24 -26.50 -39.56
N VAL A 31 48.07 -25.89 -38.38
CA VAL A 31 48.65 -26.34 -37.10
C VAL A 31 47.55 -26.66 -36.10
N SER A 32 47.85 -27.44 -35.07
CA SER A 32 46.87 -27.71 -34.00
C SER A 32 46.50 -26.44 -33.21
N SER A 33 45.27 -26.36 -32.69
CA SER A 33 44.86 -25.29 -31.76
C SER A 33 45.75 -25.21 -30.52
N THR A 34 46.35 -26.34 -30.12
CA THR A 34 47.35 -26.40 -29.05
C THR A 34 48.64 -25.66 -29.43
N THR A 35 49.05 -25.77 -30.70
CA THR A 35 50.21 -25.05 -31.25
C THR A 35 49.93 -23.55 -31.30
N VAL A 36 48.77 -23.13 -31.80
CA VAL A 36 48.32 -21.72 -31.79
C VAL A 36 48.41 -21.13 -30.38
N ARG A 37 47.79 -21.81 -29.39
CA ARG A 37 47.83 -21.36 -27.99
C ARG A 37 49.27 -21.22 -27.46
N ARG A 38 50.15 -22.18 -27.76
CA ARG A 38 51.55 -22.15 -27.29
C ARG A 38 52.31 -20.95 -27.87
N VAL A 39 52.09 -20.64 -29.14
CA VAL A 39 52.67 -19.45 -29.78
C VAL A 39 52.15 -18.18 -29.12
N LEU A 40 50.84 -18.08 -28.86
CA LEU A 40 50.29 -16.90 -28.17
C LEU A 40 50.81 -16.74 -26.73
N ASP A 41 51.09 -17.85 -26.04
CA ASP A 41 51.72 -17.85 -24.70
C ASP A 41 53.19 -17.38 -24.77
N GLU A 42 53.94 -17.82 -25.79
CA GLU A 42 55.33 -17.37 -26.07
C GLU A 42 55.41 -15.86 -26.31
N PHE A 43 54.41 -15.29 -27.00
CA PHE A 43 54.30 -13.85 -27.27
C PHE A 43 53.63 -13.06 -26.13
N GLY A 44 53.23 -13.71 -25.04
CA GLY A 44 52.51 -13.05 -23.93
C GLY A 44 51.10 -12.55 -24.28
N LEU A 45 50.56 -12.95 -25.44
CA LEU A 45 49.23 -12.57 -25.92
C LEU A 45 48.11 -13.46 -25.34
N TYR A 46 48.48 -14.57 -24.72
CA TYR A 46 47.54 -15.44 -24.01
C TYR A 46 47.18 -14.83 -22.64
N VAL A 47 46.08 -14.06 -22.60
CA VAL A 47 45.57 -13.47 -21.36
C VAL A 47 44.89 -14.54 -20.50
N VAL A 48 45.54 -14.88 -19.38
CA VAL A 48 44.95 -15.67 -18.29
C VAL A 48 44.36 -14.68 -17.29
N GLU A 49 43.06 -14.82 -16.97
CA GLU A 49 42.49 -14.06 -15.84
C GLU A 49 43.29 -14.36 -14.57
N GLU A 50 43.91 -13.34 -13.96
CA GLU A 50 44.76 -13.53 -12.78
C GLU A 50 43.94 -13.81 -11.52
N SER A 51 42.72 -13.29 -11.46
CA SER A 51 41.76 -13.58 -10.40
C SER A 51 40.33 -13.47 -10.90
N LYS A 52 39.42 -14.26 -10.30
CA LYS A 52 37.98 -14.11 -10.49
C LYS A 52 37.20 -14.64 -9.30
N MET A 53 35.95 -14.20 -9.17
CA MET A 53 35.06 -14.58 -8.08
C MET A 53 34.45 -15.97 -8.31
N CYS A 54 34.52 -16.83 -7.30
CA CYS A 54 33.87 -18.14 -7.30
C CYS A 54 32.35 -18.00 -7.22
N VAL A 55 31.61 -18.66 -8.12
CA VAL A 55 30.15 -18.68 -8.12
C VAL A 55 29.57 -19.43 -6.90
N GLY A 56 30.35 -20.33 -6.30
CA GLY A 56 29.94 -21.13 -5.13
C GLY A 56 30.03 -20.37 -3.81
N CYS A 57 31.21 -19.79 -3.51
CA CYS A 57 31.49 -19.17 -2.21
C CYS A 57 31.64 -17.65 -2.24
N GLY A 58 31.84 -17.02 -3.41
CA GLY A 58 32.07 -15.59 -3.52
C GLY A 58 33.52 -15.15 -3.29
N GLU A 59 34.42 -16.06 -2.91
CA GLU A 59 35.85 -15.77 -2.77
C GLU A 59 36.54 -15.63 -4.13
N TYR A 60 37.55 -14.77 -4.19
CA TYR A 60 38.40 -14.62 -5.37
C TYR A 60 39.43 -15.74 -5.43
N PHE A 61 39.65 -16.31 -6.61
CA PHE A 61 40.63 -17.35 -6.83
C PHE A 61 41.37 -17.17 -8.15
N LYS A 62 42.61 -17.70 -8.21
CA LYS A 62 43.40 -17.78 -9.44
C LYS A 62 42.94 -18.99 -10.26
N PRO A 63 42.41 -18.81 -11.47
CA PRO A 63 41.98 -19.94 -12.28
C PRO A 63 43.15 -20.76 -12.83
N SER A 64 42.85 -22.00 -13.19
CA SER A 64 43.77 -22.85 -13.93
C SER A 64 44.12 -22.24 -15.28
N ARG A 65 45.39 -22.38 -15.69
CA ARG A 65 45.89 -21.89 -16.99
C ARG A 65 45.08 -22.41 -18.18
N HIS A 66 44.51 -23.61 -18.07
CA HIS A 66 43.75 -24.28 -19.13
C HIS A 66 42.24 -24.02 -19.10
N GLY A 67 41.73 -23.49 -17.99
CA GLY A 67 40.29 -23.28 -17.76
C GLY A 67 39.94 -21.83 -17.43
N SER A 68 40.85 -20.88 -17.66
CA SER A 68 40.74 -19.49 -17.19
C SER A 68 39.42 -18.83 -17.56
N ARG A 69 38.92 -19.00 -18.79
CA ARG A 69 37.62 -18.42 -19.20
C ARG A 69 36.40 -19.18 -18.69
N ASN A 70 36.50 -20.50 -18.48
CA ASN A 70 35.34 -21.36 -18.25
C ASN A 70 35.18 -21.85 -16.80
N GLN A 71 36.24 -21.77 -15.98
CA GLN A 71 36.22 -22.26 -14.61
C GLN A 71 35.30 -21.37 -13.75
N LYS A 72 34.27 -21.92 -13.12
CA LYS A 72 33.29 -21.12 -12.34
C LYS A 72 33.53 -21.18 -10.83
N TYR A 73 34.31 -22.16 -10.38
CA TYR A 73 34.45 -22.52 -8.97
C TYR A 73 35.93 -22.59 -8.57
N CYS A 74 36.23 -22.16 -7.35
CA CYS A 74 37.58 -22.22 -6.78
C CYS A 74 38.01 -23.62 -6.36
N SER A 75 37.05 -24.52 -6.10
CA SER A 75 37.30 -25.88 -5.61
C SER A 75 36.24 -26.88 -6.07
N ASP A 76 36.54 -28.17 -5.99
CA ASP A 76 35.58 -29.24 -6.25
C ASP A 76 34.41 -29.22 -5.28
N HIS A 77 34.65 -28.82 -4.04
CA HIS A 77 33.59 -28.61 -3.06
C HIS A 77 32.61 -27.52 -3.53
N CYS A 78 33.10 -26.36 -3.96
CA CYS A 78 32.25 -25.30 -4.51
C CYS A 78 31.51 -25.73 -5.79
N ARG A 79 32.16 -26.54 -6.63
CA ARG A 79 31.53 -27.12 -7.84
C ARG A 79 30.39 -28.08 -7.48
N TYR A 80 30.60 -28.97 -6.51
CA TYR A 80 29.59 -29.89 -6.01
C TYR A 80 28.38 -29.14 -5.42
N LEU A 81 28.62 -28.16 -4.55
CA LEU A 81 27.58 -27.31 -3.97
C LEU A 81 26.82 -26.52 -5.06
N GLY A 82 27.55 -25.96 -6.03
CA GLY A 82 26.99 -25.26 -7.19
C GLY A 82 26.03 -26.12 -8.02
N ASN A 83 26.37 -27.40 -8.21
CA ASN A 83 25.52 -28.37 -8.91
C ASN A 83 24.24 -28.72 -8.12
N LYS A 84 24.29 -28.61 -6.79
CA LYS A 84 23.10 -28.69 -5.91
C LYS A 84 22.30 -27.38 -5.84
N GLY A 85 22.67 -26.37 -6.63
CA GLY A 85 21.99 -25.07 -6.68
C GLY A 85 22.46 -24.07 -5.61
N ILE A 86 23.48 -24.40 -4.82
CA ILE A 86 24.04 -23.50 -3.82
C ILE A 86 25.03 -22.57 -4.50
N ARG A 87 24.73 -21.27 -4.51
CA ARG A 87 25.55 -20.23 -5.13
C ARG A 87 25.70 -19.05 -4.21
N TYR A 88 26.82 -18.37 -4.31
CA TYR A 88 27.02 -17.07 -3.69
C TYR A 88 26.06 -16.05 -4.31
N ILE A 89 25.33 -15.34 -3.45
CA ILE A 89 24.35 -14.35 -3.87
C ILE A 89 24.97 -12.96 -3.73
N VAL A 90 25.27 -12.34 -4.87
CA VAL A 90 25.72 -10.94 -4.91
C VAL A 90 24.56 -10.03 -4.51
N LYS A 91 24.69 -9.39 -3.36
CA LYS A 91 23.74 -8.38 -2.88
C LYS A 91 24.19 -7.01 -3.36
N ARG A 92 23.25 -6.19 -3.85
CA ARG A 92 23.51 -4.85 -4.41
C ARG A 92 22.64 -3.81 -3.70
N ALA A 93 23.19 -2.61 -3.51
CA ALA A 93 22.42 -1.46 -3.04
C ALA A 93 21.65 -0.80 -4.20
N ARG A 94 20.35 -0.56 -4.00
CA ARG A 94 19.44 0.05 -4.98
C ARG A 94 18.65 1.16 -4.30
N LYS A 95 18.30 2.21 -5.03
CA LYS A 95 17.38 3.26 -4.54
C LYS A 95 15.95 2.90 -4.89
N CYS A 96 15.03 2.99 -3.93
CA CYS A 96 13.62 2.75 -4.20
C CYS A 96 13.04 3.89 -5.03
N ARG A 97 12.40 3.56 -6.16
CA ARG A 97 11.75 4.53 -7.05
C ARG A 97 10.67 5.39 -6.38
N TYR A 98 10.01 4.88 -5.35
CA TYR A 98 8.92 5.57 -4.65
C TYR A 98 9.39 6.42 -3.46
N CYS A 99 10.16 5.85 -2.52
CA CYS A 99 10.55 6.55 -1.28
C CYS A 99 12.01 7.03 -1.26
N ASN A 100 12.77 6.79 -2.32
CA ASN A 100 14.20 7.10 -2.47
C ASN A 100 15.15 6.46 -1.44
N THR A 101 14.63 5.67 -0.49
CA THR A 101 15.45 4.92 0.47
C THR A 101 16.30 3.88 -0.26
N THR A 102 17.57 3.81 0.11
CA THR A 102 18.49 2.76 -0.35
C THR A 102 18.16 1.44 0.33
N PHE A 103 18.06 0.36 -0.44
CA PHE A 103 17.80 -0.99 0.05
C PHE A 103 18.73 -2.01 -0.62
N ILE A 104 18.98 -3.11 0.07
CA ILE A 104 19.84 -4.18 -0.43
C ILE A 104 18.98 -5.28 -1.07
N THR A 105 19.36 -5.74 -2.26
CA THR A 105 18.61 -6.78 -3.00
C THR A 105 19.55 -7.69 -3.78
N LYS A 106 19.11 -8.94 -4.01
CA LYS A 106 19.75 -9.89 -4.94
C LYS A 106 19.24 -9.77 -6.38
N ASP A 107 18.10 -9.13 -6.56
CA ASP A 107 17.45 -8.92 -7.85
C ASP A 107 17.87 -7.55 -8.40
N GLU A 108 18.49 -7.56 -9.58
CA GLU A 108 19.01 -6.37 -10.26
C GLU A 108 17.93 -5.46 -10.85
N ASN A 109 16.77 -6.03 -11.18
CA ASN A 109 15.64 -5.31 -11.75
C ASN A 109 14.66 -4.81 -10.69
N LYS A 110 14.93 -5.09 -9.41
CA LYS A 110 14.06 -4.64 -8.32
C LYS A 110 14.09 -3.11 -8.21
N GLU A 111 12.92 -2.50 -8.36
CA GLU A 111 12.71 -1.03 -8.33
C GLU A 111 12.22 -0.51 -6.97
N PHE A 112 11.61 -1.38 -6.14
CA PHE A 112 10.98 -0.97 -4.88
C PHE A 112 11.57 -1.71 -3.68
N CYS A 113 11.76 -0.99 -2.58
CA CYS A 113 12.22 -1.58 -1.31
C CYS A 113 11.18 -2.53 -0.71
N SER A 114 9.89 -2.32 -1.00
CA SER A 114 8.78 -3.11 -0.45
C SER A 114 7.56 -3.17 -1.39
N SER A 115 6.70 -4.17 -1.17
CA SER A 115 5.40 -4.28 -1.85
C SER A 115 4.50 -3.08 -1.54
N SER A 116 4.65 -2.47 -0.36
CA SER A 116 3.95 -1.24 0.04
C SER A 116 4.32 -0.07 -0.87
N CYS A 117 5.61 0.18 -1.10
CA CYS A 117 6.08 1.24 -1.99
C CYS A 117 5.57 1.07 -3.43
N ARG A 118 5.62 -0.16 -3.96
CA ARG A 118 5.05 -0.48 -5.28
C ARG A 118 3.55 -0.18 -5.35
N LYS A 119 2.78 -0.58 -4.34
CA LYS A 119 1.32 -0.32 -4.26
C LYS A 119 1.02 1.19 -4.19
N LYS A 120 1.83 1.95 -3.44
CA LYS A 120 1.65 3.40 -3.32
C LYS A 120 1.92 4.12 -4.63
N GLU A 121 3.01 3.79 -5.34
CA GLU A 121 3.29 4.38 -6.66
C GLU A 121 2.18 4.03 -7.66
N ARG A 122 1.76 2.76 -7.73
CA ARG A 122 0.63 2.34 -8.57
C ARG A 122 -0.63 3.13 -8.25
N SER A 123 -1.00 3.25 -6.97
CA SER A 123 -2.20 3.99 -6.57
C SER A 123 -2.11 5.48 -6.90
N PHE A 124 -0.92 6.07 -6.82
CA PHE A 124 -0.69 7.46 -7.20
C PHE A 124 -0.89 7.63 -8.72
N ASN A 125 -0.25 6.78 -9.53
CA ASN A 125 -0.39 6.82 -10.99
C ASN A 125 -1.84 6.59 -11.44
N GLU A 126 -2.55 5.63 -10.84
CA GLU A 126 -3.97 5.42 -11.11
C GLU A 126 -4.83 6.64 -10.77
N MET A 127 -4.51 7.36 -9.68
CA MET A 127 -5.20 8.59 -9.31
C MET A 127 -4.93 9.73 -10.30
N ILE A 128 -3.69 9.88 -10.77
CA ILE A 128 -3.33 10.87 -11.78
C ILE A 128 -4.01 10.56 -13.12
N ASN A 129 -3.98 9.29 -13.56
CA ASN A 129 -4.59 8.87 -14.82
C ASN A 129 -6.11 9.04 -14.84
N ARG A 130 -6.79 8.87 -13.70
CA ARG A 130 -8.23 9.15 -13.57
C ARG A 130 -8.56 10.64 -13.63
N GLY A 131 -7.57 11.51 -13.47
CA GLY A 131 -7.75 12.96 -13.44
C GLY A 131 -8.35 13.48 -12.13
N PRO A 132 -8.44 14.80 -12.00
CA PRO A 132 -8.99 15.45 -10.82
C PRO A 132 -10.51 15.25 -10.73
N ARG A 133 -11.04 15.26 -9.51
CA ARG A 133 -12.47 15.27 -9.20
C ARG A 133 -12.90 16.63 -8.69
N ASN A 134 -14.18 16.97 -8.81
CA ASN A 134 -14.71 18.21 -8.25
C ASN A 134 -15.25 18.00 -6.84
N CYS A 135 -14.97 18.93 -5.94
CA CYS A 135 -15.47 18.92 -4.57
C CYS A 135 -16.99 19.10 -4.56
N LEU A 136 -17.73 18.20 -3.90
CA LEU A 136 -19.20 18.28 -3.82
C LEU A 136 -19.73 19.46 -2.99
N TYR A 137 -18.85 20.21 -2.32
CA TYR A 137 -19.24 21.41 -1.58
C TYR A 137 -18.90 22.71 -2.32
N CYS A 138 -17.63 22.88 -2.71
CA CYS A 138 -17.15 24.14 -3.28
C CYS A 138 -16.84 24.07 -4.78
N GLY A 139 -17.02 22.92 -5.44
CA GLY A 139 -16.77 22.73 -6.87
C GLY A 139 -15.29 22.63 -7.28
N LYS A 140 -14.35 23.03 -6.41
CA LYS A 140 -12.90 23.01 -6.73
C LYS A 140 -12.40 21.63 -7.15
N SER A 141 -11.59 21.58 -8.20
CA SER A 141 -10.92 20.37 -8.67
C SER A 141 -9.81 19.93 -7.71
N PHE A 142 -9.73 18.63 -7.40
CA PHE A 142 -8.73 18.06 -6.51
C PHE A 142 -8.47 16.58 -6.84
N TYR A 143 -7.28 16.08 -6.52
CA TYR A 143 -6.94 14.67 -6.71
C TYR A 143 -7.31 13.84 -5.48
N SER A 144 -8.15 12.83 -5.67
CA SER A 144 -8.41 11.80 -4.67
C SER A 144 -8.99 10.54 -5.29
N SER A 145 -8.62 9.38 -4.77
CA SER A 145 -9.21 8.10 -5.16
C SER A 145 -10.54 7.81 -4.45
N ARG A 146 -10.82 8.44 -3.31
CA ARG A 146 -11.97 8.08 -2.43
C ARG A 146 -12.75 9.28 -1.90
N LYS A 147 -12.12 10.45 -1.74
CA LYS A 147 -12.77 11.59 -1.09
C LYS A 147 -13.72 12.29 -2.04
N HIS A 148 -14.83 12.80 -1.48
CA HIS A 148 -15.80 13.65 -2.19
C HIS A 148 -15.56 15.15 -1.98
N TYR A 149 -14.71 15.51 -1.03
CA TYR A 149 -14.44 16.88 -0.62
C TYR A 149 -12.95 17.17 -0.67
N CYS A 150 -12.58 18.37 -1.14
CA CYS A 150 -11.19 18.79 -1.27
C CYS A 150 -10.48 19.01 0.08
N SER A 151 -11.24 19.23 1.16
CA SER A 151 -10.71 19.44 2.51
C SER A 151 -11.69 18.95 3.57
N GLU A 152 -11.19 18.70 4.78
CA GLU A 152 -12.04 18.36 5.92
C GLU A 152 -13.00 19.51 6.26
N GLU A 153 -12.59 20.75 6.01
CA GLU A 153 -13.44 21.93 6.17
C GLU A 153 -14.64 21.88 5.22
N CYS A 154 -14.43 21.59 3.92
CA CYS A 154 -15.52 21.45 2.96
C CYS A 154 -16.47 20.31 3.33
N LYS A 155 -15.95 19.19 3.82
CA LYS A 155 -16.74 18.08 4.33
C LYS A 155 -17.60 18.51 5.52
N ARG A 156 -17.01 19.21 6.49
CA ARG A 156 -17.74 19.72 7.68
C ARG A 156 -18.84 20.70 7.29
N LYS A 157 -18.55 21.63 6.38
CA LYS A 157 -19.53 22.60 5.86
C LYS A 157 -20.68 21.89 5.12
N ALA A 158 -20.37 20.91 4.27
CA ALA A 158 -21.39 20.10 3.60
C ALA A 158 -22.26 19.31 4.57
N ASN A 159 -21.67 18.72 5.61
CA ASN A 159 -22.41 18.01 6.65
C ASN A 159 -23.34 18.95 7.41
N ARG A 160 -22.88 20.14 7.78
CA ARG A 160 -23.73 21.15 8.42
C ARG A 160 -24.95 21.50 7.58
N VAL A 161 -24.77 21.73 6.26
CA VAL A 161 -25.90 21.99 5.36
C VAL A 161 -26.88 20.82 5.36
N LYS A 162 -26.39 19.57 5.28
CA LYS A 162 -27.24 18.37 5.36
C LYS A 162 -27.99 18.26 6.68
N ASP A 163 -27.34 18.58 7.79
CA ASP A 163 -27.94 18.51 9.12
C ASP A 163 -29.04 19.58 9.30
N GLU A 164 -28.81 20.81 8.80
CA GLU A 164 -29.83 21.86 8.78
C GLU A 164 -31.04 21.48 7.91
N LEU A 165 -30.80 20.90 6.72
CA LEU A 165 -31.87 20.40 5.86
C LEU A 165 -32.69 19.30 6.57
N ARG A 166 -32.02 18.32 7.19
CA ARG A 166 -32.68 17.26 7.97
C ARG A 166 -33.49 17.81 9.12
N LYS A 167 -32.97 18.81 9.84
CA LYS A 167 -33.69 19.48 10.94
C LYS A 167 -34.93 20.20 10.43
N SER A 168 -34.80 20.93 9.32
CA SER A 168 -35.91 21.62 8.65
C SER A 168 -36.99 20.64 8.19
N GLU A 169 -36.61 19.54 7.54
CA GLU A 169 -37.52 18.47 7.10
C GLU A 169 -38.22 17.80 8.28
N ARG A 170 -37.50 17.49 9.36
CA ARG A 170 -38.10 16.94 10.59
C ARG A 170 -39.15 17.89 11.17
N LEU A 171 -38.85 19.19 11.23
CA LEU A 171 -39.79 20.20 11.71
C LEU A 171 -41.02 20.33 10.81
N LYS A 172 -40.83 20.33 9.48
CA LYS A 172 -41.94 20.32 8.52
C LYS A 172 -42.86 19.12 8.73
N ARG A 173 -42.27 17.93 8.90
CA ARG A 173 -43.03 16.70 9.17
C ARG A 173 -43.77 16.77 10.50
N ALA A 174 -43.12 17.27 11.56
CA ALA A 174 -43.76 17.44 12.85
C ALA A 174 -45.00 18.34 12.77
N ARG A 175 -44.93 19.43 12.00
CA ARG A 175 -46.06 20.35 11.77
C ARG A 175 -47.15 19.74 10.89
N SER A 176 -46.82 18.87 9.94
CA SER A 176 -47.81 18.23 9.08
C SER A 176 -48.57 17.09 9.75
N ASN A 177 -48.06 16.56 10.87
CA ASN A 177 -48.64 15.40 11.55
C ASN A 177 -49.84 15.74 12.46
N GLY A 178 -50.23 17.03 12.57
CA GLY A 178 -51.36 17.46 13.40
C GLY A 178 -50.94 18.53 14.42
N GLN A 179 -51.38 18.38 15.67
CA GLN A 179 -51.09 19.33 16.74
C GLN A 179 -49.59 19.55 16.93
N PHE A 180 -49.21 20.82 17.09
CA PHE A 180 -47.82 21.25 17.23
C PHE A 180 -47.73 22.29 18.36
N ASP A 181 -47.26 21.85 19.52
CA ASP A 181 -47.08 22.71 20.70
C ASP A 181 -45.63 23.23 20.71
N ALA A 182 -45.45 24.47 20.26
CA ALA A 182 -44.12 25.05 20.04
C ALA A 182 -43.36 25.37 21.34
N ASP A 183 -44.05 25.36 22.48
CA ASP A 183 -43.53 25.76 23.78
C ASP A 183 -43.05 24.57 24.63
N ILE A 184 -43.07 23.36 24.05
CA ILE A 184 -42.52 22.15 24.66
C ILE A 184 -41.03 22.35 24.93
N ASP A 185 -40.66 22.24 26.19
CA ASP A 185 -39.30 22.32 26.69
C ASP A 185 -39.06 21.23 27.73
N ILE A 186 -37.83 20.75 27.85
CA ILE A 186 -37.48 19.62 28.70
C ILE A 186 -37.71 19.91 30.20
N TYR A 187 -37.56 21.15 30.65
CA TYR A 187 -37.79 21.53 32.04
C TYR A 187 -39.27 21.46 32.40
N LYS A 188 -40.14 22.03 31.55
CA LYS A 188 -41.60 21.92 31.70
C LYS A 188 -42.08 20.46 31.62
N LEU A 189 -41.44 19.65 30.78
CA LEU A 189 -41.77 18.23 30.65
C LEU A 189 -41.42 17.45 31.93
N ILE A 190 -40.29 17.76 32.56
CA ILE A 190 -39.88 17.20 33.86
C ILE A 190 -40.77 17.70 35.00
N GLU A 191 -41.19 18.96 34.98
CA GLU A 191 -42.15 19.48 35.96
C GLU A 191 -43.49 18.73 35.90
N ARG A 192 -43.96 18.40 34.69
CA ARG A 192 -45.21 17.65 34.47
C ARG A 192 -45.09 16.16 34.78
N ASP A 193 -44.07 15.49 34.24
CA ASP A 193 -43.94 14.03 34.26
C ASP A 193 -43.05 13.49 35.40
N GLY A 194 -42.30 14.37 36.07
CA GLY A 194 -41.26 14.01 37.04
C GLY A 194 -39.87 13.81 36.42
N GLY A 195 -38.89 13.60 37.30
CA GLY A 195 -37.46 13.46 36.95
C GLY A 195 -37.03 12.05 36.53
N CYS A 196 -37.96 11.16 36.17
CA CYS A 196 -37.66 9.77 35.84
C CYS A 196 -37.92 9.49 34.34
N CYS A 197 -37.11 8.61 33.75
CA CYS A 197 -37.28 8.19 32.37
C CYS A 197 -38.52 7.30 32.21
N TYR A 198 -39.45 7.67 31.33
CA TYR A 198 -40.68 6.89 31.12
C TYR A 198 -40.45 5.48 30.53
N LEU A 199 -39.27 5.22 29.96
CA LEU A 199 -38.93 3.95 29.32
C LEU A 199 -38.22 2.96 30.26
N CYS A 200 -37.38 3.44 31.18
CA CYS A 200 -36.64 2.57 32.10
C CYS A 200 -36.96 2.78 33.58
N GLY A 201 -37.67 3.84 33.93
CA GLY A 201 -37.97 4.20 35.32
C GLY A 201 -36.85 4.92 36.06
N ASP A 202 -35.60 4.87 35.58
CA ASP A 202 -34.47 5.50 36.28
C ASP A 202 -34.51 7.03 36.19
N ASP A 203 -33.89 7.68 37.18
CA ASP A 203 -33.72 9.13 37.22
C ASP A 203 -32.92 9.67 36.02
N VAL A 204 -33.31 10.88 35.60
CA VAL A 204 -32.56 11.71 34.65
C VAL A 204 -31.98 12.92 35.37
N LEU A 205 -30.72 13.25 35.07
CA LEU A 205 -30.00 14.31 35.78
C LEU A 205 -29.30 15.26 34.80
N PHE A 206 -29.60 16.56 34.91
CA PHE A 206 -28.92 17.62 34.16
C PHE A 206 -27.48 17.88 34.63
N SER A 207 -27.11 17.39 35.82
CA SER A 207 -25.73 17.48 36.32
C SER A 207 -24.75 16.68 35.47
N TYR A 208 -25.23 15.73 34.66
CA TYR A 208 -24.40 15.00 33.71
C TYR A 208 -24.11 15.82 32.45
N HIS A 209 -23.00 15.50 31.79
CA HIS A 209 -22.72 15.99 30.45
C HIS A 209 -23.84 15.60 29.47
N TYR A 210 -24.20 16.45 28.50
CA TYR A 210 -25.34 16.25 27.58
C TYR A 210 -25.28 14.96 26.73
N ASN A 211 -24.11 14.32 26.64
CA ASN A 211 -23.90 13.03 25.97
C ASN A 211 -24.02 11.82 26.91
N HIS A 212 -24.22 12.02 28.20
CA HIS A 212 -24.31 10.94 29.18
C HIS A 212 -25.60 10.12 29.00
N PRO A 213 -25.57 8.79 29.18
CA PRO A 213 -26.74 7.91 29.08
C PRO A 213 -27.98 8.38 29.87
N LYS A 214 -27.77 8.91 31.08
CA LYS A 214 -28.84 9.40 31.98
C LYS A 214 -29.21 10.88 31.80
N TYR A 215 -28.68 11.56 30.77
CA TYR A 215 -29.06 12.95 30.51
C TYR A 215 -30.52 13.02 30.04
N PRO A 216 -31.35 13.96 30.55
CA PRO A 216 -32.75 14.10 30.15
C PRO A 216 -32.91 14.53 28.70
N THR A 217 -33.88 13.92 28.00
CA THR A 217 -34.24 14.22 26.62
C THR A 217 -35.76 14.20 26.43
N ILE A 218 -36.24 14.96 25.45
CA ILE A 218 -37.64 14.92 25.01
C ILE A 218 -37.77 13.76 24.03
N GLU A 219 -38.59 12.78 24.38
CA GLU A 219 -38.84 11.62 23.52
C GLU A 219 -40.28 11.62 23.02
N HIS A 220 -40.43 11.33 21.72
CA HIS A 220 -41.73 11.21 21.06
C HIS A 220 -42.24 9.78 21.22
N VAL A 221 -43.38 9.58 21.90
CA VAL A 221 -43.97 8.26 22.15
C VAL A 221 -44.23 7.56 20.81
N MET A 222 -45.03 8.19 19.94
CA MET A 222 -45.06 7.89 18.52
C MET A 222 -44.04 8.77 17.78
N PRO A 223 -43.04 8.20 17.10
CA PRO A 223 -42.03 8.98 16.39
C PRO A 223 -42.63 9.88 15.30
N ILE A 224 -42.10 11.09 15.15
CA ILE A 224 -42.51 12.05 14.10
C ILE A 224 -42.43 11.43 12.69
N SER A 225 -41.43 10.56 12.44
CA SER A 225 -41.30 9.86 11.14
C SER A 225 -42.44 8.88 10.84
N LYS A 226 -43.21 8.46 11.84
CA LYS A 226 -44.31 7.50 11.74
C LYS A 226 -45.68 8.15 11.94
N GLY A 227 -45.76 9.48 11.81
CA GLY A 227 -47.01 10.23 11.96
C GLY A 227 -47.27 10.79 13.35
N GLY A 228 -46.35 10.61 14.31
CA GLY A 228 -46.53 11.20 15.65
C GLY A 228 -46.46 12.73 15.65
N THR A 229 -47.29 13.36 16.47
CA THR A 229 -47.36 14.83 16.65
C THR A 229 -46.19 15.36 17.48
N HIS A 230 -45.94 16.67 17.42
CA HIS A 230 -45.09 17.36 18.40
C HIS A 230 -46.00 18.08 19.40
N SER A 231 -46.73 17.30 20.20
CA SER A 231 -47.67 17.82 21.19
C SER A 231 -47.40 17.26 22.57
N TRP A 232 -47.90 17.93 23.61
CA TRP A 232 -47.75 17.52 25.01
C TRP A 232 -48.19 16.07 25.24
N ASP A 233 -49.22 15.60 24.54
CA ASP A 233 -49.72 14.22 24.66
C ASP A 233 -48.79 13.17 24.05
N ASN A 234 -47.94 13.54 23.10
CA ASN A 234 -47.04 12.62 22.39
C ASN A 234 -45.57 12.76 22.81
N VAL A 235 -45.26 13.56 23.84
CA VAL A 235 -43.89 13.69 24.38
C VAL A 235 -43.81 13.24 25.83
N LYS A 236 -42.68 12.60 26.18
CA LYS A 236 -42.33 12.15 27.54
C LYS A 236 -40.86 12.36 27.84
N VAL A 237 -40.51 12.48 29.12
CA VAL A 237 -39.11 12.54 29.58
C VAL A 237 -38.44 11.18 29.42
N ALA A 238 -37.36 11.12 28.65
CA ALA A 238 -36.54 9.91 28.54
C ALA A 238 -35.07 10.19 28.78
N CYS A 239 -34.35 9.23 29.36
CA CYS A 239 -32.90 9.28 29.37
C CYS A 239 -32.35 9.15 27.94
N ARG A 240 -31.20 9.78 27.69
CA ARG A 240 -30.55 9.79 26.37
C ARG A 240 -30.33 8.39 25.81
N GLU A 241 -29.94 7.44 26.65
CA GLU A 241 -29.72 6.05 26.26
C GLU A 241 -31.00 5.40 25.73
N CYS A 242 -32.10 5.45 26.50
CA CYS A 242 -33.37 4.85 26.08
C CYS A 242 -33.92 5.53 24.82
N ASN A 243 -33.85 6.85 24.73
CA ASN A 243 -34.26 7.59 23.51
C ASN A 243 -33.41 7.16 22.30
N THR A 244 -32.08 7.07 22.47
CA THR A 244 -31.15 6.64 21.41
C THR A 244 -31.37 5.18 21.00
N TYR A 245 -31.79 4.32 21.93
CA TYR A 245 -32.10 2.91 21.66
C TYR A 245 -33.46 2.77 20.96
N LYS A 246 -34.50 3.50 21.41
CA LYS A 246 -35.84 3.48 20.82
C LYS A 246 -35.88 4.04 19.40
N ARG A 247 -35.15 5.13 19.12
CA ARG A 247 -35.06 5.75 17.79
C ARG A 247 -36.42 6.07 17.18
N THR A 248 -36.84 5.27 16.19
CA THR A 248 -38.11 5.39 15.46
C THR A 248 -38.98 4.15 15.64
N THR A 249 -38.63 3.29 16.61
CA THR A 249 -39.42 2.12 17.00
C THR A 249 -40.65 2.58 17.79
N LEU A 250 -41.78 1.90 17.58
CA LEU A 250 -43.00 2.15 18.35
C LEU A 250 -42.83 1.59 19.77
N ILE A 251 -43.59 2.11 20.73
CA ILE A 251 -43.43 1.73 22.13
C ILE A 251 -43.67 0.23 22.36
N ASP A 252 -44.69 -0.34 21.74
CA ASP A 252 -45.03 -1.77 21.89
C ASP A 252 -43.91 -2.68 21.40
N ASP A 253 -43.27 -2.31 20.29
CA ASP A 253 -42.15 -3.06 19.72
C ASP A 253 -40.89 -2.89 20.58
N PHE A 254 -40.70 -1.71 21.15
CA PHE A 254 -39.55 -1.41 22.02
C PHE A 254 -39.60 -2.22 23.31
N LEU A 255 -40.78 -2.34 23.93
CA LEU A 255 -40.95 -3.08 25.18
C LEU A 255 -40.85 -4.60 25.00
N LYS A 256 -41.20 -5.13 23.83
CA LYS A 256 -41.08 -6.57 23.52
C LYS A 256 -39.63 -7.05 23.36
N GLY A 257 -38.70 -6.15 23.07
CA GLY A 257 -37.29 -6.47 22.81
C GLY A 257 -36.35 -6.26 24.00
N ARG A 258 -36.90 -5.98 25.18
CA ARG A 258 -36.15 -5.65 26.40
C ARG A 258 -36.12 -6.82 27.38
#